data_AF-A0AAU8ZND7-F1
#
_entry.id   AF-A0AAU8ZND7-F1
#
_cell.length_a   1.000
_cell.length_b   1.000
_cell.length_c   1.000
_cell.angle_alpha   90.00
_cell.angle_beta   90.00
_cell.angle_gamma   90.00
#
_symmetry.space_group_name_H-M   'P 1'
#
loop_
_entity.id
_entity.type
_entity.pdbx_description
1 polymer ?
#
loop_
_entity_poly.entity_id
_entity_poly.type
_entity_poly.pdbx_seq_one_letter_code
_entity_poly.pdbx_strand_id
1 'polypeptide(L)'
;MAGLLTGSVVAFFTARYALKRFYKEKWWEKKLNAFLEVTENIYKIKRAEDYWLAKEESKIFKDDSFQQLSPEEEEELRTEYSSGRKELTRISHLSSLTLSKKASMLLLAYISEYEKIYPSWWEDEISSFDVTVKSDKLISDLLKEIIIEAKKELKIDG
;
A
#
# COMPACT_ATOMS: atom_id res chain seq x y z
N MET A 1 -36.62 18.78 -42.72
CA MET A 1 -35.16 18.96 -42.52
C MET A 1 -34.75 19.27 -41.07
N ALA A 2 -35.56 19.97 -40.27
CA ALA A 2 -35.23 20.31 -38.87
C ALA A 2 -35.00 19.10 -37.93
N GLY A 3 -35.72 17.98 -38.13
CA GLY A 3 -35.57 16.76 -37.33
C GLY A 3 -34.25 15.99 -37.56
N LEU A 4 -33.68 16.07 -38.76
CA LEU A 4 -32.43 15.38 -39.10
C LEU A 4 -31.21 16.09 -38.48
N LEU A 5 -31.22 17.43 -38.49
CA LEU A 5 -30.17 18.26 -37.90
C LEU A 5 -30.19 18.19 -36.37
N THR A 6 -31.36 18.23 -35.74
CA THR A 6 -31.50 18.11 -34.29
C THR A 6 -31.14 16.70 -33.79
N GLY A 7 -31.57 15.65 -34.50
CA GLY A 7 -31.19 14.27 -34.18
C GLY A 7 -29.67 14.02 -34.25
N SER A 8 -29.00 14.61 -35.24
CA SER A 8 -27.54 14.48 -35.41
C SER A 8 -26.76 15.15 -34.28
N VAL A 9 -27.20 16.34 -33.85
CA VAL A 9 -26.60 17.08 -32.73
C VAL A 9 -26.79 16.33 -31.41
N VAL A 10 -28.00 15.84 -31.13
CA VAL A 10 -28.29 15.08 -29.90
C VAL A 10 -27.49 13.77 -29.85
N ALA A 11 -27.38 13.05 -30.97
CA ALA A 11 -26.58 11.83 -31.07
C ALA A 11 -25.10 12.09 -30.78
N PHE A 12 -24.53 13.17 -31.33
CA PHE A 12 -23.14 13.56 -31.08
C PHE A 12 -22.86 13.84 -29.60
N PHE A 13 -23.73 14.62 -28.93
CA PHE A 13 -23.56 14.91 -27.50
C PHE A 13 -23.74 13.68 -26.63
N THR A 14 -24.69 12.81 -26.96
CA THR A 14 -24.93 11.54 -26.25
C THR A 14 -23.72 10.61 -26.37
N ALA A 15 -23.17 10.44 -27.57
CA ALA A 15 -21.96 9.65 -27.80
C ALA A 15 -20.76 10.22 -27.04
N ARG A 16 -20.58 11.54 -27.04
CA ARG A 16 -19.50 12.22 -26.30
C ARG A 16 -19.66 12.06 -24.79
N TYR A 17 -20.88 12.11 -24.26
CA TYR A 17 -21.17 11.88 -22.85
C TYR A 17 -20.90 10.43 -22.44
N ALA A 18 -21.40 9.46 -23.22
CA ALA A 18 -21.19 8.05 -23.00
C ALA A 18 -19.70 7.69 -23.00
N LEU A 19 -18.94 8.23 -23.95
CA LEU A 19 -17.49 8.03 -24.04
C LEU A 19 -16.76 8.61 -22.81
N LYS A 20 -17.10 9.84 -22.40
CA LYS A 20 -16.55 10.45 -21.18
C LYS A 20 -16.85 9.63 -19.93
N ARG A 21 -18.08 9.14 -19.79
CA ARG A 21 -18.49 8.28 -18.67
C ARG A 21 -17.68 6.99 -18.64
N PHE A 22 -17.55 6.31 -19.78
CA PHE A 22 -16.78 5.08 -19.90
C PHE A 22 -15.30 5.27 -19.54
N TYR A 23 -14.66 6.36 -20.02
CA TYR A 23 -13.28 6.66 -19.62
C TYR A 23 -13.16 6.93 -18.11
N LYS A 24 -14.16 7.60 -17.52
CA LYS A 24 -14.19 7.86 -16.08
C LYS A 24 -14.32 6.56 -15.27
N GLU A 25 -15.20 5.65 -15.67
CA GLU A 25 -15.39 4.34 -15.03
C GLU A 25 -14.11 3.50 -15.14
N LYS A 26 -13.53 3.39 -16.35
CA LYS A 26 -12.24 2.70 -16.54
C LYS A 26 -11.09 3.31 -15.75
N TRP A 27 -11.04 4.63 -15.65
CA TRP A 27 -10.00 5.29 -14.88
C TRP A 27 -10.18 5.02 -13.39
N TRP A 28 -11.43 5.01 -12.91
CA TRP A 28 -11.75 4.67 -11.53
C TRP A 28 -11.36 3.21 -11.20
N GLU A 29 -11.69 2.25 -12.07
CA GLU A 29 -11.30 0.83 -11.90
C GLU A 29 -9.79 0.65 -11.84
N LYS A 30 -9.04 1.28 -12.76
CA LYS A 30 -7.57 1.23 -12.75
C LYS A 30 -6.99 1.74 -11.44
N LYS A 31 -7.57 2.82 -10.91
CA LYS A 31 -7.13 3.42 -9.65
C LYS A 31 -7.45 2.55 -8.45
N LEU A 32 -8.64 1.93 -8.42
CA LEU A 32 -9.01 0.95 -7.41
C LEU A 32 -8.01 -0.20 -7.40
N ASN A 33 -7.72 -0.77 -8.57
CA ASN A 33 -6.78 -1.88 -8.70
C ASN A 33 -5.37 -1.49 -8.23
N ALA A 34 -4.90 -0.29 -8.57
CA ALA A 34 -3.61 0.20 -8.10
C ALA A 34 -3.55 0.35 -6.57
N PHE A 35 -4.61 0.85 -5.93
CA PHE A 35 -4.67 0.93 -4.47
C PHE A 35 -4.77 -0.45 -3.82
N LEU A 36 -5.50 -1.40 -4.40
CA LEU A 36 -5.56 -2.78 -3.92
C LEU A 36 -4.19 -3.46 -3.99
N GLU A 37 -3.49 -3.35 -5.12
CA GLU A 37 -2.14 -3.91 -5.31
C GLU A 37 -1.14 -3.35 -4.29
N VAL A 38 -1.14 -2.02 -4.07
CA VAL A 38 -0.30 -1.41 -3.03
C VAL A 38 -0.65 -1.94 -1.65
N THR A 39 -1.94 -1.97 -1.32
CA THR A 39 -2.43 -2.37 -0.01
C THR A 39 -2.08 -3.83 0.29
N GLU A 40 -2.20 -4.72 -0.69
CA GLU A 40 -1.82 -6.13 -0.55
C GLU A 40 -0.33 -6.29 -0.22
N ASN A 41 0.55 -5.54 -0.90
CA ASN A 41 1.98 -5.59 -0.64
C ASN A 41 2.34 -4.99 0.73
N ILE A 42 1.65 -3.93 1.16
CA ILE A 42 1.79 -3.37 2.52
C ILE A 42 1.37 -4.42 3.56
N TYR A 43 0.30 -5.17 3.33
CA TYR A 43 -0.15 -6.22 4.25
C TYR A 43 0.85 -7.37 4.38
N LYS A 44 1.48 -7.81 3.28
CA LYS A 44 2.55 -8.83 3.33
C LYS A 44 3.70 -8.40 4.24
N ILE A 45 4.08 -7.12 4.16
CA ILE A 45 5.13 -6.56 5.00
C ILE A 45 4.65 -6.47 6.45
N LYS A 46 3.48 -5.86 6.68
CA LYS A 46 2.92 -5.65 8.02
C LYS A 46 2.76 -6.95 8.79
N ARG A 47 2.26 -8.02 8.15
CA ARG A 47 2.09 -9.34 8.77
C ARG A 47 3.40 -9.86 9.38
N ALA A 48 4.52 -9.66 8.69
CA ALA A 48 5.82 -10.10 9.18
C ALA A 48 6.34 -9.21 10.31
N GLU A 49 6.20 -7.88 10.18
CA GLU A 49 6.59 -6.93 11.22
C GLU A 49 5.79 -7.14 12.52
N ASP A 50 4.46 -7.35 12.42
CA ASP A 50 3.60 -7.70 13.56
C ASP A 50 4.10 -8.96 14.28
N TYR A 51 4.44 -10.01 13.52
CA TYR A 51 4.95 -11.26 14.08
C TYR A 51 6.32 -11.08 14.74
N TRP A 52 7.25 -10.38 14.11
CA TRP A 52 8.59 -10.17 14.67
C TRP A 52 8.56 -9.28 15.91
N LEU A 53 7.71 -8.25 15.92
CA LEU A 53 7.48 -7.44 17.12
C LEU A 53 6.94 -8.30 18.26
N ALA A 54 5.85 -9.05 18.01
CA ALA A 54 5.27 -9.94 19.03
C ALA A 54 6.29 -10.99 19.52
N LYS A 55 7.14 -11.51 18.63
CA LYS A 55 8.23 -12.43 18.98
C LYS A 55 9.25 -11.78 19.90
N GLU A 56 9.70 -10.55 19.62
CA GLU A 56 10.62 -9.84 20.50
C GLU A 56 9.96 -9.46 21.84
N GLU A 57 8.70 -9.00 21.82
CA GLU A 57 7.91 -8.73 23.02
C GLU A 57 7.79 -9.97 23.91
N SER A 58 7.53 -11.15 23.33
CA SER A 58 7.43 -12.40 24.09
C SER A 58 8.73 -12.74 24.83
N LYS A 59 9.89 -12.48 24.23
CA LYS A 59 11.20 -12.70 24.87
C LYS A 59 11.46 -11.72 26.00
N ILE A 60 11.11 -10.45 25.80
CA ILE A 60 11.35 -9.37 26.77
C ILE A 60 10.42 -9.49 27.97
N PHE A 61 9.13 -9.68 27.72
CA PHE A 61 8.09 -9.72 28.73
C PHE A 61 7.81 -11.13 29.27
N LYS A 62 8.47 -12.15 28.73
CA LYS A 62 8.29 -13.57 29.08
C LYS A 62 6.82 -13.98 28.93
N ASP A 63 6.25 -13.65 27.78
CA ASP A 63 4.87 -14.00 27.44
C ASP A 63 4.81 -15.44 26.91
N ASP A 64 4.40 -16.36 27.80
CA ASP A 64 4.22 -17.78 27.47
C ASP A 64 3.02 -18.06 26.55
N SER A 65 2.18 -17.06 26.26
CA SER A 65 1.02 -17.21 25.37
C SER A 65 1.36 -17.04 23.88
N PHE A 66 2.54 -16.49 23.56
CA PHE A 66 2.99 -16.28 22.19
C PHE A 66 3.11 -17.61 21.43
N GLN A 67 2.39 -17.69 20.31
CA GLN A 67 2.43 -18.85 19.42
C GLN A 67 3.53 -18.64 18.38
N GLN A 68 4.68 -19.27 18.61
CA GLN A 68 5.77 -19.21 17.65
C GLN A 68 5.43 -20.03 16.40
N LEU A 69 5.69 -19.44 15.22
CA LEU A 69 5.57 -20.13 13.94
C LEU A 69 6.59 -21.26 13.81
N SER A 70 6.25 -22.31 13.08
CA SER A 70 7.20 -23.34 12.68
C SER A 70 8.33 -22.73 11.82
N PRO A 71 9.49 -23.39 11.71
CA PRO A 71 10.56 -22.94 10.82
C PRO A 71 10.10 -22.75 9.36
N GLU A 72 9.23 -23.64 8.87
CA GLU A 72 8.65 -23.57 7.53
C GLU A 72 7.73 -22.36 7.38
N GLU A 73 6.81 -22.15 8.32
CA GLU A 73 5.89 -21.00 8.32
C GLU A 73 6.64 -19.67 8.41
N GLU A 74 7.73 -19.63 9.18
CA GLU A 74 8.55 -18.43 9.31
C GLU A 74 9.36 -18.14 8.03
N GLU A 75 9.74 -19.17 7.28
CA GLU A 75 10.38 -19.02 5.97
C GLU A 75 9.40 -18.57 4.88
N GLU A 76 8.18 -19.09 4.89
CA GLU A 76 7.09 -18.59 4.05
C GLU A 76 6.82 -17.11 4.33
N LEU A 77 6.75 -16.73 5.60
CA LEU A 77 6.56 -15.34 6.02
C LEU A 77 7.71 -14.43 5.56
N ARG A 78 8.97 -14.88 5.68
CA ARG A 78 10.15 -14.17 5.14
C ARG A 78 10.08 -13.99 3.63
N THR A 79 9.61 -15.02 2.92
CA THR A 79 9.45 -14.98 1.45
C THR A 79 8.37 -13.99 1.04
N GLU A 80 7.20 -14.03 1.69
CA GLU A 80 6.10 -13.08 1.47
C GLU A 80 6.55 -11.65 1.75
N TYR A 81 7.26 -11.44 2.86
CA TYR A 81 7.82 -10.14 3.24
C TYR A 81 8.78 -9.58 2.18
N SER A 82 9.76 -10.39 1.76
CA SER A 82 10.75 -10.01 0.74
C SER A 82 10.07 -9.68 -0.59
N SER A 83 9.10 -10.49 -1.00
CA SER A 83 8.32 -10.22 -2.21
C SER A 83 7.49 -8.95 -2.08
N GLY A 84 6.81 -8.74 -0.95
CA GLY A 84 6.01 -7.55 -0.70
C GLY A 84 6.84 -6.27 -0.74
N ARG A 85 8.04 -6.29 -0.11
CA ARG A 85 8.99 -5.18 -0.16
C ARG A 85 9.44 -4.86 -1.58
N LYS A 86 9.88 -5.88 -2.33
CA LYS A 86 10.34 -5.70 -3.71
C LYS A 86 9.26 -5.08 -4.59
N GLU A 87 8.03 -5.57 -4.50
CA GLU A 87 6.92 -5.02 -5.27
C GLU A 87 6.53 -3.63 -4.79
N LEU A 88 6.52 -3.34 -3.49
CA LEU A 88 6.23 -2.01 -2.96
C LEU A 88 7.26 -0.98 -3.44
N THR A 89 8.55 -1.33 -3.47
CA THR A 89 9.60 -0.48 -4.05
C THR A 89 9.34 -0.24 -5.53
N ARG A 90 9.05 -1.29 -6.32
CA ARG A 90 8.71 -1.14 -7.75
C ARG A 90 7.51 -0.21 -7.95
N ILE A 91 6.44 -0.41 -7.19
CA ILE A 91 5.23 0.41 -7.28
C ILE A 91 5.54 1.86 -6.89
N SER A 92 6.37 2.11 -5.87
CA SER A 92 6.74 3.48 -5.46
C SER A 92 7.30 4.30 -6.62
N HIS A 93 8.14 3.71 -7.47
CA HIS A 93 8.75 4.37 -8.64
C HIS A 93 7.76 4.63 -9.78
N LEU A 94 6.71 3.81 -9.89
CA LEU A 94 5.68 3.91 -10.94
C LEU A 94 4.41 4.63 -10.49
N SER A 95 4.29 4.87 -9.18
CA SER A 95 3.08 5.32 -8.52
C SER A 95 2.55 6.65 -9.06
N SER A 96 3.42 7.54 -9.56
CA SER A 96 2.99 8.83 -10.12
C SER A 96 2.14 8.70 -11.39
N LEU A 97 2.12 7.51 -12.01
CA LEU A 97 1.35 7.21 -13.22
C LEU A 97 -0.05 6.65 -12.90
N THR A 98 -0.20 5.96 -11.76
CA THR A 98 -1.37 5.13 -11.45
C THR A 98 -2.08 5.53 -10.16
N LEU A 99 -1.39 6.23 -9.26
CA LEU A 99 -1.88 6.66 -7.94
C LEU A 99 -1.89 8.19 -7.82
N SER A 100 -2.41 8.69 -6.70
CA SER A 100 -2.37 10.12 -6.42
C SER A 100 -0.96 10.57 -6.04
N LYS A 101 -0.68 11.87 -6.21
CA LYS A 101 0.60 12.47 -5.79
C LYS A 101 0.89 12.22 -4.30
N LYS A 102 -0.15 12.28 -3.44
CA LYS A 102 0.01 12.04 -2.00
C LYS A 102 0.41 10.58 -1.75
N ALA A 103 -0.26 9.61 -2.38
CA ALA A 103 0.10 8.20 -2.27
C ALA A 103 1.54 7.92 -2.73
N SER A 104 1.96 8.50 -3.86
CA SER A 104 3.35 8.41 -4.32
C SER A 104 4.36 8.92 -3.29
N MET A 105 4.08 10.09 -2.69
CA MET A 105 4.95 10.67 -1.66
C MET A 105 5.02 9.81 -0.40
N LEU A 106 3.88 9.23 0.03
CA LEU A 106 3.84 8.32 1.18
C LEU A 106 4.70 7.08 0.95
N LEU A 107 4.59 6.46 -0.24
CA LEU A 107 5.38 5.28 -0.58
C LEU A 107 6.89 5.59 -0.63
N LEU A 108 7.29 6.68 -1.26
CA LEU A 108 8.70 7.08 -1.33
C LEU A 108 9.26 7.44 0.05
N ALA A 109 8.48 8.12 0.89
CA ALA A 109 8.87 8.43 2.26
C ALA A 109 9.06 7.15 3.07
N TYR A 110 8.14 6.19 2.98
CA TYR A 110 8.28 4.89 3.62
C TYR A 110 9.58 4.18 3.22
N ILE A 111 9.88 4.08 1.92
CA ILE A 111 11.11 3.43 1.44
C ILE A 111 12.35 4.13 2.01
N SER A 112 12.37 5.46 1.95
CA SER A 112 13.50 6.26 2.44
C SER A 112 13.70 6.14 3.96
N GLU A 113 12.64 6.14 4.76
CA GLU A 113 12.76 5.97 6.21
C GLU A 113 13.13 4.54 6.58
N TYR A 114 12.57 3.54 5.89
CA TYR A 114 12.88 2.14 6.13
C TYR A 114 14.37 1.85 5.87
N GLU A 115 14.96 2.42 4.81
CA GLU A 115 16.38 2.27 4.48
C GLU A 115 17.34 2.83 5.55
N LYS A 116 16.87 3.75 6.41
CA LYS A 116 17.67 4.30 7.51
C LYS A 116 17.73 3.40 8.74
N ILE A 117 16.82 2.44 8.87
CA ILE A 117 16.73 1.56 10.04
C ILE A 117 17.97 0.66 10.14
N TYR A 118 18.43 0.10 9.01
CA TYR A 118 19.53 -0.85 8.98
C TYR A 118 20.90 -0.22 9.32
N PRO A 119 21.27 0.98 8.80
CA PRO A 119 22.43 1.73 9.28
C PRO A 119 22.41 1.99 10.79
N SER A 120 21.28 2.48 11.33
CA SER A 120 21.17 2.75 12.77
C SER A 120 21.29 1.50 13.64
N TRP A 121 20.84 0.34 13.15
CA TRP A 121 21.07 -0.94 13.84
C TRP A 121 22.55 -1.37 13.79
N TRP A 122 23.20 -1.22 12.64
CA TRP A 122 24.63 -1.56 12.48
C TRP A 122 25.57 -0.69 13.30
N GLU A 123 25.19 0.56 13.55
CA GLU A 123 25.94 1.52 14.36
C GLU A 123 25.64 1.40 15.87
N ASP A 124 24.93 0.33 16.29
CA ASP A 124 24.46 0.09 17.66
C ASP A 124 23.64 1.27 18.25
N GLU A 125 23.04 2.12 17.40
CA GLU A 125 22.21 3.25 17.83
C GLU A 125 20.84 2.80 18.38
N ILE A 126 20.38 1.62 17.95
CA ILE A 126 19.08 1.05 18.31
C ILE A 126 19.16 -0.46 18.55
N SER A 127 18.40 -0.97 19.52
CA SER A 127 18.31 -2.40 19.81
C SER A 127 17.50 -3.17 18.76
N SER A 128 17.57 -4.52 18.76
CA SER A 128 16.70 -5.36 17.92
C SER A 128 15.22 -5.08 18.16
N PHE A 129 14.85 -4.83 19.41
CA PHE A 129 13.49 -4.47 19.79
C PHE A 129 13.10 -3.11 19.21
N ASP A 130 13.95 -2.10 19.34
CA ASP A 130 13.71 -0.77 18.77
C ASP A 130 13.57 -0.81 17.25
N VAL A 131 14.33 -1.68 16.57
CA VAL A 131 14.16 -1.95 15.14
C VAL A 131 12.76 -2.47 14.84
N THR A 132 12.31 -3.53 15.54
CA THR A 132 10.96 -4.10 15.31
C THR A 132 9.84 -3.10 15.60
N VAL A 133 9.95 -2.31 16.68
CA VAL A 133 8.97 -1.26 17.02
C VAL A 133 8.93 -0.17 15.95
N LYS A 134 10.09 0.31 15.47
CA LYS A 134 10.16 1.34 14.43
C LYS A 134 9.62 0.83 13.10
N SER A 135 10.00 -0.38 12.68
CA SER A 135 9.56 -0.96 11.41
C SER A 135 8.05 -1.24 11.40
N ASP A 136 7.49 -1.84 12.46
CA ASP A 136 6.05 -2.07 12.56
C ASP A 136 5.26 -0.75 12.55
N LYS A 137 5.72 0.24 13.33
CA LYS A 137 5.08 1.56 13.34
C LYS A 137 5.08 2.20 11.95
N LEU A 138 6.22 2.13 11.25
CA LEU A 138 6.39 2.74 9.93
C LEU A 138 5.44 2.12 8.88
N ILE A 139 5.33 0.79 8.84
CA ILE A 139 4.42 0.11 7.90
C ILE A 139 2.95 0.31 8.29
N SER A 140 2.64 0.36 9.60
CA SER A 140 1.28 0.62 10.11
C SER A 140 0.79 2.02 9.77
N ASP A 141 1.65 3.03 9.94
CA ASP A 141 1.36 4.43 9.57
C ASP A 141 1.17 4.55 8.05
N LEU A 142 2.01 3.88 7.25
CA LEU A 142 1.85 3.83 5.79
C LEU A 142 0.49 3.22 5.39
N LEU A 143 0.14 2.05 5.96
CA LEU A 143 -1.13 1.37 5.65
C LEU A 143 -2.33 2.29 5.91
N LYS A 144 -2.34 2.92 7.08
CA LYS A 144 -3.40 3.85 7.49
C LYS A 144 -3.52 5.02 6.51
N GLU A 145 -2.41 5.69 6.20
CA GLU A 145 -2.42 6.86 5.31
C GLU A 145 -2.80 6.50 3.86
N ILE A 146 -2.37 5.34 3.37
CA ILE A 146 -2.76 4.82 2.05
C ILE A 146 -4.25 4.52 1.99
N ILE A 147 -4.84 3.89 3.02
CA ILE A 147 -6.29 3.62 3.07
C ILE A 147 -7.08 4.94 3.09
N ILE A 148 -6.65 5.92 3.88
CA ILE A 148 -7.28 7.24 3.95
C ILE A 148 -7.27 7.91 2.56
N GLU A 149 -6.10 7.91 1.90
CA GLU A 149 -5.97 8.48 0.57
C GLU A 149 -6.78 7.71 -0.47
N ALA A 150 -6.83 6.37 -0.40
CA ALA A 150 -7.62 5.53 -1.28
C ALA A 150 -9.12 5.87 -1.19
N LYS A 151 -9.66 5.95 0.02
CA LYS A 151 -11.08 6.32 0.25
C LYS A 151 -11.41 7.67 -0.36
N LYS A 152 -10.55 8.68 -0.12
CA LYS A 152 -10.70 10.03 -0.67
C LYS A 152 -10.65 10.03 -2.20
N GLU A 153 -9.66 9.37 -2.78
CA GLU A 153 -9.40 9.38 -4.21
C GLU A 153 -10.40 8.54 -5.03
N LEU A 154 -11.02 7.54 -4.40
CA LEU A 154 -12.08 6.70 -4.96
C LEU A 154 -13.48 7.22 -4.64
N LYS A 155 -13.61 8.24 -3.78
CA LYS A 155 -14.89 8.79 -3.29
C LYS A 155 -15.77 7.72 -2.65
N ILE A 156 -15.15 6.87 -1.84
CA ILE A 156 -15.84 5.90 -0.99
C ILE A 156 -16.09 6.63 0.32
N ASP A 157 -17.35 6.98 0.59
CA ASP A 157 -17.74 7.62 1.85
C ASP A 157 -17.42 6.68 3.02
N GLY A 158 -16.89 7.27 4.10
CA GLY A 158 -16.44 6.55 5.30
C GLY A 158 -17.56 6.19 6.24
#